data_AF-A0A9W6KCK0-F1
#
_entry.id   AF-A0A9W6KCK0-F1
#
_cell.length_a   1.000
_cell.length_b   1.000
_cell.length_c   1.000
_cell.angle_alpha   90.00
_cell.angle_beta   90.00
_cell.angle_gamma   90.00
#
_symmetry.space_group_name_H-M   'P 1'
#
loop_
_entity.id
_entity.type
_entity.pdbx_description
1 polymer ?
#
loop_
_entity_poly.entity_id
_entity_poly.type
_entity_poly.pdbx_seq_one_letter_code
_entity_poly.pdbx_strand_id
1 'polypeptide(L)'
;MSTDGERIDAWLAGIWAQARSAESPGGAAAVPLDQLRAATAAGRYVGGVVRARARAELVLRDAGGAPLARLSVVGGGHIGWERERFGNDFELERPHLLALLLAGHGVAGSLSALIGPLFTALGLEETDEQFRPVVEGGAVAVAMRRRRVPEPLWPLLAGVPGEEAGALDEPAVAAMAAALGADTPDPVRRARRLLDWLGSLTWPADAGGGEGPLVVRLLATVGRDDVLRALDGPIEPATALGAVAWAAFTKDERGIAERIGGVVTRVLGV
;
A
#
# COMPACT_ATOMS: atom_id res chain seq x y z
N MET A 1 33.86 -5.15 -22.40
CA MET A 1 33.52 -4.16 -21.37
C MET A 1 32.58 -4.86 -20.41
N SER A 2 33.06 -5.18 -19.21
CA SER A 2 32.17 -5.64 -18.14
C SER A 2 31.18 -4.52 -17.87
N THR A 3 29.88 -4.81 -18.02
CA THR A 3 28.85 -3.82 -17.72
C THR A 3 28.88 -3.57 -16.22
N ASP A 4 28.61 -2.33 -15.77
CA ASP A 4 28.62 -2.02 -14.33
C ASP A 4 27.79 -3.01 -13.48
N GLY A 5 26.77 -3.63 -14.08
CA GLY A 5 25.97 -4.69 -13.47
C GLY A 5 26.78 -5.93 -13.05
N GLU A 6 27.60 -6.51 -13.93
CA GLU A 6 28.39 -7.71 -13.59
C GLU A 6 29.33 -7.48 -12.39
N ARG A 7 29.89 -6.27 -12.30
CA ARG A 7 30.73 -5.85 -11.18
C ARG A 7 29.92 -5.75 -9.89
N ILE A 8 28.71 -5.20 -9.95
CA ILE A 8 27.83 -5.09 -8.78
C ILE A 8 27.35 -6.48 -8.35
N ASP A 9 26.97 -7.36 -9.28
CA ASP A 9 26.55 -8.74 -9.00
C ASP A 9 27.65 -9.56 -8.33
N ALA A 10 28.88 -9.49 -8.86
CA ALA A 10 30.02 -10.17 -8.27
C ALA A 10 30.33 -9.66 -6.84
N TRP A 11 30.22 -8.34 -6.63
CA TRP A 11 30.36 -7.75 -5.30
C TRP A 11 29.23 -8.20 -4.36
N LEU A 12 27.97 -8.17 -4.81
CA LEU A 12 26.81 -8.61 -4.04
C LEU A 12 26.91 -10.08 -3.64
N ALA A 13 27.40 -10.96 -4.50
CA ALA A 13 27.63 -12.36 -4.16
C ALA A 13 28.55 -12.51 -2.93
N GLY A 14 29.61 -11.70 -2.87
CA GLY A 14 30.51 -11.64 -1.71
C GLY A 14 29.86 -11.08 -0.45
N ILE A 15 28.98 -10.07 -0.59
CA ILE A 15 28.20 -9.52 0.52
C ILE A 15 27.22 -10.55 1.07
N TRP A 16 26.45 -11.23 0.21
CA TRP A 16 25.47 -12.24 0.61
C TRP A 16 26.09 -13.42 1.34
N ALA A 17 27.33 -13.82 1.01
CA ALA A 17 28.03 -14.88 1.72
C ALA A 17 28.35 -14.50 3.19
N GLN A 18 28.54 -13.21 3.46
CA GLN A 18 28.93 -12.67 4.77
C GLN A 18 27.75 -12.18 5.59
N ALA A 19 26.66 -11.75 4.95
CA ALA A 19 25.49 -11.21 5.62
C ALA A 19 24.85 -12.22 6.58
N ARG A 20 24.41 -11.74 7.75
CA ARG A 20 23.70 -12.49 8.80
C ARG A 20 22.39 -11.83 9.23
N SER A 21 22.26 -10.52 9.06
CA SER A 21 20.97 -9.83 9.21
C SER A 21 20.78 -8.76 8.15
N ALA A 22 19.52 -8.41 7.90
CA ALA A 22 19.09 -7.23 7.15
C ALA A 22 18.11 -6.43 8.00
N GLU A 23 18.42 -5.17 8.27
CA GLU A 23 17.65 -4.37 9.21
C GLU A 23 17.38 -2.96 8.68
N SER A 24 16.24 -2.37 9.03
CA SER A 24 16.05 -0.94 8.83
C SER A 24 17.04 -0.12 9.68
N PRO A 25 17.44 1.10 9.27
CA PRO A 25 18.21 2.00 10.11
C PRO A 25 17.61 2.10 11.52
N GLY A 26 18.43 1.92 12.54
CA GLY A 26 18.00 1.88 13.94
C GLY A 26 17.51 0.53 14.46
N GLY A 27 17.55 -0.55 13.66
CA GLY A 27 17.25 -1.92 14.11
C GLY A 27 15.76 -2.20 14.39
N ALA A 28 14.86 -1.31 13.95
CA ALA A 28 13.44 -1.39 14.26
C ALA A 28 12.70 -2.56 13.55
N ALA A 29 13.21 -3.00 12.40
CA ALA A 29 12.65 -4.09 11.61
C ALA A 29 13.78 -4.99 11.09
N ALA A 30 13.67 -6.30 11.32
CA ALA A 30 14.57 -7.31 10.76
C ALA A 30 13.87 -8.06 9.64
N VAL A 31 14.53 -8.18 8.48
CA VAL A 31 14.01 -8.83 7.28
C VAL A 31 14.80 -10.12 7.00
N PRO A 32 14.13 -11.26 6.73
CA PRO A 32 14.79 -12.52 6.41
C PRO A 32 15.68 -12.39 5.16
N LEU A 33 16.97 -12.70 5.31
CA LEU A 33 17.96 -12.53 4.24
C LEU A 33 17.62 -13.32 2.98
N ASP A 34 17.19 -14.57 3.11
CA ASP A 34 16.87 -15.41 1.95
C ASP A 34 15.70 -14.85 1.14
N GLN A 35 14.68 -14.31 1.82
CA GLN A 35 13.53 -13.68 1.18
C GLN A 35 13.92 -12.35 0.53
N LEU A 36 14.74 -11.53 1.22
CA LEU A 36 15.24 -10.28 0.67
C LEU A 36 16.10 -10.51 -0.57
N ARG A 37 17.00 -11.50 -0.51
CA ARG A 37 17.84 -11.91 -1.63
C ARG A 37 16.98 -12.36 -2.80
N ALA A 38 15.99 -13.24 -2.57
CA ALA A 38 15.09 -13.69 -3.62
C ALA A 38 14.27 -12.55 -4.25
N ALA A 39 13.77 -11.62 -3.43
CA ALA A 39 12.99 -10.47 -3.90
C ALA A 39 13.82 -9.43 -4.67
N THR A 40 15.15 -9.46 -4.54
CA THR A 40 16.08 -8.50 -5.18
C THR A 40 16.98 -9.12 -6.25
N ALA A 41 16.81 -10.41 -6.55
CA ALA A 41 17.67 -11.15 -7.47
C ALA A 41 17.30 -10.99 -8.96
N ALA A 42 16.06 -10.60 -9.28
CA ALA A 42 15.54 -10.59 -10.64
C ALA A 42 15.12 -9.17 -11.06
N GLY A 43 15.60 -8.76 -12.23
CA GLY A 43 15.45 -7.39 -12.72
C GLY A 43 16.60 -6.99 -13.64
N ARG A 44 16.85 -5.69 -13.76
CA ARG A 44 17.92 -5.14 -14.60
C ARG A 44 18.51 -3.88 -14.00
N TYR A 45 19.82 -3.68 -14.18
CA TYR A 45 20.44 -2.40 -13.88
C TYR A 45 19.98 -1.34 -14.88
N VAL A 46 19.67 -0.16 -14.37
CA VAL A 46 19.41 1.03 -15.17
C VAL A 46 20.63 1.94 -15.11
N GLY A 47 20.99 2.58 -16.24
CA GLY A 47 22.24 3.36 -16.40
C GLY A 47 22.26 4.70 -15.67
N GLY A 48 21.72 4.77 -14.46
CA GLY A 48 21.70 5.95 -13.61
C GLY A 48 20.86 5.74 -12.34
N VAL A 49 20.77 6.80 -11.53
CA VAL A 49 19.94 6.81 -10.32
C VAL A 49 18.64 7.59 -10.54
N VAL A 50 17.53 7.02 -10.09
CA VAL A 50 16.26 7.72 -9.98
C VAL A 50 16.43 8.82 -8.90
N ARG A 51 16.12 10.07 -9.26
CA ARG A 51 16.29 11.23 -8.37
C ARG A 51 15.30 11.27 -7.19
N ALA A 52 14.40 10.31 -7.11
CA ALA A 52 13.48 10.17 -5.99
C ALA A 52 14.24 9.78 -4.71
N ARG A 53 13.83 10.41 -3.60
CA ARG A 53 14.32 10.04 -2.26
C ARG A 53 13.99 8.57 -1.98
N ALA A 54 14.93 7.86 -1.36
CA ALA A 54 14.69 6.51 -0.87
C ALA A 54 13.52 6.52 0.13
N ARG A 55 12.56 5.62 -0.08
CA ARG A 55 11.39 5.45 0.79
C ARG A 55 11.73 4.62 2.02
N ALA A 56 12.62 3.65 1.84
CA ALA A 56 13.16 2.83 2.90
C ALA A 56 14.63 2.55 2.63
N GLU A 57 15.36 2.23 3.68
CA GLU A 57 16.72 1.71 3.60
C GLU A 57 16.82 0.45 4.44
N LEU A 58 17.65 -0.49 4.00
CA LEU A 58 18.06 -1.66 4.77
C LEU A 58 19.58 -1.70 4.82
N VAL A 59 20.10 -2.15 5.96
CA VAL A 59 21.52 -2.39 6.18
C VAL A 59 21.74 -3.89 6.34
N LEU A 60 22.56 -4.47 5.47
CA LEU A 60 23.07 -5.83 5.65
C LEU A 60 24.23 -5.79 6.65
N ARG A 61 24.21 -6.70 7.63
CA ARG A 61 25.26 -6.80 8.65
C ARG A 61 25.88 -8.19 8.69
N ASP A 62 27.13 -8.28 9.12
CA ASP A 62 27.82 -9.55 9.35
C ASP A 62 27.45 -10.19 10.71
N ALA A 63 28.13 -11.28 11.08
CA ALA A 63 27.92 -11.97 12.36
C ALA A 63 28.29 -11.13 13.59
N GLY A 64 29.17 -10.14 13.44
CA GLY A 64 29.55 -9.19 14.49
C GLY A 64 28.66 -7.95 14.54
N GLY A 65 27.66 -7.86 13.66
CA GLY A 65 26.79 -6.70 13.54
C GLY A 65 27.40 -5.53 12.77
N ALA A 66 28.58 -5.69 12.16
CA ALA A 66 29.20 -4.64 11.36
C ALA A 66 28.44 -4.46 10.02
N PRO A 67 28.19 -3.22 9.57
CA PRO A 67 27.49 -2.97 8.31
C PRO A 67 28.35 -3.40 7.12
N LEU A 68 27.79 -4.23 6.24
CA LEU A 68 28.43 -4.73 5.02
C LEU A 68 27.97 -3.97 3.77
N ALA A 69 26.67 -3.69 3.68
CA ALA A 69 26.06 -3.02 2.53
C ALA A 69 24.76 -2.32 2.91
N ARG A 70 24.39 -1.31 2.12
CA ARG A 70 23.11 -0.62 2.18
C ARG A 70 22.29 -0.86 0.92
N LEU A 71 21.02 -1.15 1.12
CA LEU A 71 19.98 -1.22 0.11
C LEU A 71 19.05 -0.04 0.30
N SER A 72 18.98 0.85 -0.68
CA SER A 72 17.97 1.91 -0.71
C SER A 72 16.81 1.46 -1.61
N VAL A 73 15.58 1.50 -1.08
CA VAL A 73 14.36 1.19 -1.83
C VAL A 73 13.75 2.49 -2.33
N VAL A 74 13.59 2.59 -3.64
CA VAL A 74 13.15 3.80 -4.34
C VAL A 74 11.74 3.56 -4.89
N GLY A 75 10.99 4.65 -5.14
CA GLY A 75 9.67 4.54 -5.77
C GLY A 75 9.76 3.89 -7.16
N GLY A 76 8.63 3.33 -7.62
CA GLY A 76 8.52 2.77 -8.98
C GLY A 76 9.20 1.41 -9.18
N GLY A 77 9.55 0.70 -8.11
CA GLY A 77 10.16 -0.63 -8.20
C GLY A 77 11.67 -0.62 -8.42
N HIS A 78 12.31 0.53 -8.25
CA HIS A 78 13.76 0.65 -8.28
C HIS A 78 14.36 0.44 -6.89
N ILE A 79 15.50 -0.23 -6.84
CA ILE A 79 16.35 -0.30 -5.66
C ILE A 79 17.75 0.16 -6.04
N GLY A 80 18.59 0.44 -5.05
CA GLY A 80 20.00 0.64 -5.30
C GLY A 80 20.84 0.13 -4.15
N TRP A 81 21.83 -0.68 -4.48
CA TRP A 81 22.85 -1.13 -3.55
C TRP A 81 23.96 -0.10 -3.52
N GLU A 82 24.35 0.37 -2.34
CA GLU A 82 25.42 1.38 -2.17
C GLU A 82 25.33 2.50 -3.22
N ARG A 83 24.15 3.16 -3.32
CA ARG A 83 23.81 4.08 -4.42
C ARG A 83 24.87 5.17 -4.64
N GLU A 84 25.46 5.69 -3.56
CA GLU A 84 26.52 6.68 -3.61
C GLU A 84 27.83 6.15 -4.23
N ARG A 85 28.10 4.85 -4.07
CA ARG A 85 29.29 4.18 -4.60
C ARG A 85 29.13 3.78 -6.07
N PHE A 86 28.00 3.17 -6.42
CA PHE A 86 27.82 2.57 -7.75
C PHE A 86 27.08 3.48 -8.74
N GLY A 87 26.32 4.48 -8.26
CA GLY A 87 25.65 5.45 -9.12
C GLY A 87 24.62 4.83 -10.08
N ASN A 88 24.08 3.64 -9.75
CA ASN A 88 23.10 2.94 -10.57
C ASN A 88 21.99 2.36 -9.69
N ASP A 89 20.78 2.36 -10.23
CA ASP A 89 19.64 1.64 -9.66
C ASP A 89 19.44 0.30 -10.39
N PHE A 90 18.71 -0.60 -9.74
CA PHE A 90 18.25 -1.88 -10.26
C PHE A 90 16.73 -1.85 -10.26
N GLU A 91 16.13 -1.97 -11.44
CA GLU A 91 14.69 -2.10 -11.61
C GLU A 91 14.29 -3.55 -11.39
N LEU A 92 13.45 -3.80 -10.38
CA LEU A 92 12.98 -5.14 -10.05
C LEU A 92 11.95 -5.63 -11.06
N GLU A 93 12.02 -6.91 -11.42
CA GLU A 93 11.00 -7.56 -12.25
C GLU A 93 9.65 -7.66 -11.51
N ARG A 94 9.70 -7.89 -10.19
CA ARG A 94 8.51 -8.07 -9.34
C ARG A 94 8.59 -7.18 -8.09
N PRO A 95 8.49 -5.85 -8.25
CA PRO A 95 8.70 -4.91 -7.14
C PRO A 95 7.68 -5.05 -6.01
N HIS A 96 6.48 -5.55 -6.31
CA HIS A 96 5.44 -5.77 -5.32
C HIS A 96 5.82 -6.83 -4.27
N LEU A 97 6.64 -7.83 -4.63
CA LEU A 97 7.11 -8.85 -3.69
C LEU A 97 8.03 -8.24 -2.63
N LEU A 98 8.90 -7.31 -3.02
CA LEU A 98 9.75 -6.59 -2.06
C LEU A 98 8.88 -5.70 -1.15
N ALA A 99 7.93 -4.95 -1.70
CA ALA A 99 7.05 -4.11 -0.89
C ALA A 99 6.25 -4.91 0.16
N LEU A 100 5.68 -6.06 -0.23
CA LEU A 100 4.97 -6.96 0.69
C LEU A 100 5.91 -7.54 1.76
N LEU A 101 7.12 -7.96 1.37
CA LEU A 101 8.13 -8.48 2.30
C LEU A 101 8.50 -7.43 3.36
N LEU A 102 8.81 -6.21 2.92
CA LEU A 102 9.22 -5.13 3.81
C LEU A 102 8.09 -4.71 4.75
N ALA A 103 6.87 -4.58 4.24
CA ALA A 103 5.69 -4.27 5.03
C ALA A 103 5.39 -5.35 6.08
N GLY A 104 5.48 -6.64 5.71
CA GLY A 104 5.30 -7.76 6.64
C GLY A 104 6.26 -7.73 7.83
N HIS A 105 7.45 -7.17 7.62
CA HIS A 105 8.47 -6.99 8.67
C HIS A 105 8.45 -5.61 9.33
N GLY A 106 7.44 -4.77 9.04
CA GLY A 106 7.22 -3.49 9.72
C GLY A 106 8.02 -2.31 9.16
N VAL A 107 8.58 -2.42 7.95
CA VAL A 107 9.21 -1.29 7.28
C VAL A 107 8.11 -0.36 6.75
N ALA A 108 7.89 0.76 7.45
CA ALA A 108 6.83 1.71 7.13
C ALA A 108 6.93 2.32 5.72
N GLY A 109 5.80 2.61 5.11
CA GLY A 109 5.68 3.17 3.77
C GLY A 109 5.84 2.16 2.64
N SER A 110 6.01 0.87 2.94
CA SER A 110 6.24 -0.17 1.95
C SER A 110 4.95 -0.52 1.21
N LEU A 111 3.82 -0.64 1.90
CA LEU A 111 2.52 -0.87 1.24
C LEU A 111 2.09 0.31 0.39
N SER A 112 2.35 1.55 0.81
CA SER A 112 2.02 2.74 0.02
C SER A 112 2.69 2.74 -1.37
N ALA A 113 3.79 2.00 -1.55
CA ALA A 113 4.41 1.82 -2.86
C ALA A 113 3.56 0.99 -3.85
N LEU A 114 2.59 0.23 -3.35
CA LEU A 114 1.68 -0.59 -4.14
C LEU A 114 0.45 0.17 -4.64
N ILE A 115 0.16 1.37 -4.11
CA ILE A 115 -1.03 2.13 -4.48
C ILE A 115 -1.07 2.35 -5.99
N GLY A 116 -0.04 2.97 -6.57
CA GLY A 116 0.02 3.24 -8.01
C GLY A 116 -0.13 1.98 -8.88
N PRO A 117 0.70 0.94 -8.70
CA PRO A 117 0.58 -0.30 -9.46
C PRO A 117 -0.81 -0.97 -9.35
N LEU A 118 -1.39 -1.06 -8.15
CA LEU A 118 -2.72 -1.63 -7.96
C LEU A 118 -3.79 -0.76 -8.62
N PHE A 119 -3.65 0.55 -8.52
CA PHE A 119 -4.57 1.51 -9.12
C PHE A 119 -4.64 1.37 -10.65
N THR A 120 -3.47 1.30 -11.31
CA THR A 120 -3.37 1.04 -12.74
C THR A 120 -3.93 -0.34 -13.10
N ALA A 121 -3.56 -1.39 -12.36
CA ALA A 121 -4.04 -2.75 -12.62
C ALA A 121 -5.56 -2.91 -12.47
N LEU A 122 -6.19 -2.07 -11.64
CA LEU A 122 -7.65 -2.06 -11.44
C LEU A 122 -8.39 -1.07 -12.34
N GLY A 123 -7.68 -0.34 -13.22
CA GLY A 123 -8.30 0.62 -14.13
C GLY A 123 -9.00 1.76 -13.41
N LEU A 124 -8.46 2.18 -12.25
CA LEU A 124 -9.05 3.23 -11.42
C LEU A 124 -8.53 4.63 -11.75
N GLU A 125 -7.76 4.77 -12.82
CA GLU A 125 -7.08 6.00 -13.24
C GLU A 125 -7.95 7.26 -13.10
N GLU A 126 -7.36 8.37 -12.63
CA GLU A 126 -8.07 9.64 -12.53
C GLU A 126 -8.57 10.05 -13.93
N THR A 127 -9.89 10.07 -14.07
CA THR A 127 -10.59 10.70 -15.19
C THR A 127 -10.83 12.17 -14.88
N ASP A 128 -11.39 12.93 -15.84
CA ASP A 128 -11.81 14.31 -15.63
C ASP A 128 -12.80 14.48 -14.46
N GLU A 129 -13.51 13.42 -14.07
CA GLU A 129 -14.34 13.37 -12.84
C GLU A 129 -13.49 13.05 -11.60
N GLN A 130 -12.90 14.09 -11.00
CA GLN A 130 -12.38 14.04 -9.62
C GLN A 130 -13.53 14.27 -8.63
N PHE A 131 -13.54 13.55 -7.51
CA PHE A 131 -14.60 13.55 -6.50
C PHE A 131 -15.96 13.03 -7.00
N ARG A 132 -16.79 12.59 -6.04
CA ARG A 132 -18.17 12.26 -6.35
C ARG A 132 -18.92 13.58 -6.61
N PRO A 133 -19.50 13.79 -7.80
CA PRO A 133 -20.29 14.99 -8.05
C PRO A 133 -21.59 14.95 -7.25
N VAL A 134 -22.06 16.12 -6.83
CA VAL A 134 -23.45 16.28 -6.38
C VAL A 134 -24.32 16.32 -7.62
N VAL A 135 -24.85 15.16 -8.02
CA VAL A 135 -25.78 15.05 -9.14
C VAL A 135 -27.21 14.90 -8.61
N GLU A 136 -28.22 15.26 -9.40
CA GLU A 136 -29.62 15.09 -8.98
C GLU A 136 -30.16 13.70 -9.36
N GLY A 137 -31.09 13.18 -8.55
CA GLY A 137 -31.87 11.98 -8.88
C GLY A 137 -31.05 10.69 -9.01
N GLY A 138 -31.42 9.83 -9.96
CA GLY A 138 -30.85 8.48 -10.11
C GLY A 138 -29.34 8.43 -10.40
N ALA A 139 -28.74 9.54 -10.82
CA ALA A 139 -27.30 9.63 -11.09
C ALA A 139 -26.44 9.49 -9.81
N VAL A 140 -26.94 9.91 -8.64
CA VAL A 140 -26.22 9.75 -7.36
C VAL A 140 -26.06 8.28 -7.04
N ALA A 141 -27.14 7.51 -7.16
CA ALA A 141 -27.12 6.08 -6.85
C ALA A 141 -26.15 5.30 -7.77
N VAL A 142 -26.04 5.69 -9.04
CA VAL A 142 -25.06 5.11 -9.97
C VAL A 142 -23.64 5.42 -9.52
N ALA A 143 -23.33 6.68 -9.20
CA ALA A 143 -22.01 7.07 -8.71
C ALA A 143 -21.64 6.38 -7.39
N MET A 144 -22.58 6.31 -6.44
CA MET A 144 -22.41 5.61 -5.16
C MET A 144 -22.15 4.12 -5.35
N ARG A 145 -22.87 3.46 -6.27
CA ARG A 145 -22.66 2.05 -6.59
C ARG A 145 -21.32 1.79 -7.25
N ARG A 146 -20.90 2.66 -8.19
CA ARG A 146 -19.56 2.60 -8.82
C ARG A 146 -18.45 2.64 -7.78
N ARG A 147 -18.61 3.52 -6.78
CA ARG A 147 -17.70 3.73 -5.64
C ARG A 147 -17.97 2.78 -4.46
N ARG A 148 -18.84 1.78 -4.64
CA ARG A 148 -19.18 0.78 -3.61
C ARG A 148 -19.55 1.38 -2.24
N VAL A 149 -20.11 2.60 -2.23
CA VAL A 149 -20.55 3.27 -0.99
C VAL A 149 -21.65 2.40 -0.37
N PRO A 150 -21.56 2.04 0.92
CA PRO A 150 -22.62 1.28 1.57
C PRO A 150 -23.99 1.98 1.44
N GLU A 151 -25.01 1.26 0.96
CA GLU A 151 -26.35 1.79 0.70
C GLU A 151 -26.99 2.57 1.86
N PRO A 152 -26.82 2.17 3.15
CA PRO A 152 -27.34 2.94 4.28
C PRO A 152 -26.79 4.36 4.39
N LEU A 153 -25.63 4.64 3.79
CA LEU A 153 -25.01 5.96 3.80
C LEU A 153 -25.47 6.86 2.66
N TRP A 154 -26.14 6.33 1.64
CA TRP A 154 -26.53 7.13 0.47
C TRP A 154 -27.39 8.33 0.84
N PRO A 155 -28.42 8.23 1.70
CA PRO A 155 -29.21 9.41 2.10
C PRO A 155 -28.38 10.46 2.85
N LEU A 156 -27.38 10.03 3.62
CA LEU A 156 -26.52 10.92 4.42
C LEU A 156 -25.47 11.62 3.56
N LEU A 157 -25.10 11.03 2.42
CA LEU A 157 -24.07 11.56 1.52
C LEU A 157 -24.61 12.21 0.25
N ALA A 158 -25.91 12.04 -0.06
CA ALA A 158 -26.51 12.55 -1.29
C ALA A 158 -26.34 14.07 -1.46
N GLY A 159 -26.40 14.83 -0.36
CA GLY A 159 -26.22 16.29 -0.36
C GLY A 159 -24.79 16.75 -0.02
N VAL A 160 -23.84 15.83 0.16
CA VAL A 160 -22.46 16.15 0.55
C VAL A 160 -21.55 15.97 -0.68
N PRO A 161 -20.87 17.02 -1.16
CA PRO A 161 -19.85 16.89 -2.21
C PRO A 161 -18.73 15.93 -1.79
N GLY A 162 -18.19 15.16 -2.74
CA GLY A 162 -17.11 14.20 -2.43
C GLY A 162 -15.87 14.85 -1.81
N GLU A 163 -15.53 16.07 -2.22
CA GLU A 163 -14.41 16.86 -1.69
C GLU A 163 -14.62 17.34 -0.24
N GLU A 164 -15.87 17.53 0.17
CA GLU A 164 -16.23 17.97 1.53
C GLU A 164 -16.43 16.79 2.49
N ALA A 165 -16.64 15.58 1.96
CA ALA A 165 -16.98 14.39 2.76
C ALA A 165 -15.97 14.11 3.88
N GLY A 166 -14.68 14.35 3.63
CA GLY A 166 -13.62 14.14 4.61
C GLY A 166 -13.64 15.12 5.78
N ALA A 167 -14.30 16.28 5.60
CA ALA A 167 -14.39 17.36 6.58
C ALA A 167 -15.68 17.34 7.42
N LEU A 168 -16.53 16.33 7.24
CA LEU A 168 -17.74 16.16 8.05
C LEU A 168 -17.41 16.11 9.55
N ASP A 169 -18.27 16.68 10.38
CA ASP A 169 -18.05 16.73 11.82
C ASP A 169 -18.24 15.35 12.50
N GLU A 170 -17.86 15.26 13.78
CA GLU A 170 -17.99 14.02 14.56
C GLU A 170 -19.45 13.53 14.70
N PRO A 171 -20.45 14.40 14.94
CA PRO A 171 -21.85 13.99 14.92
C PRO A 171 -22.28 13.32 13.60
N ALA A 172 -21.89 13.87 12.44
CA ALA A 172 -22.20 13.27 11.14
C ALA A 172 -21.55 11.89 10.98
N VAL A 173 -20.27 11.75 11.35
CA VAL A 173 -19.57 10.45 11.30
C VAL A 173 -20.19 9.43 12.25
N ALA A 174 -20.58 9.85 13.47
CA ALA A 174 -21.25 8.97 14.42
C ALA A 174 -22.62 8.50 13.90
N ALA A 175 -23.39 9.37 13.24
CA ALA A 175 -24.66 9.00 12.62
C ALA A 175 -24.46 7.98 11.48
N MET A 176 -23.44 8.17 10.64
CA MET A 176 -23.08 7.21 9.59
C MET A 176 -22.62 5.86 10.17
N ALA A 177 -21.80 5.87 11.22
CA ALA A 177 -21.37 4.66 11.91
C ALA A 177 -22.56 3.91 12.53
N ALA A 178 -23.53 4.63 13.11
CA ALA A 178 -24.76 4.05 13.63
C ALA A 178 -25.64 3.44 12.51
N ALA A 179 -25.80 4.13 11.39
CA ALA A 179 -26.54 3.63 10.23
C ALA A 179 -25.90 2.33 9.67
N LEU A 180 -24.57 2.30 9.53
CA LEU A 180 -23.84 1.10 9.14
C LEU A 180 -23.98 -0.04 10.16
N GLY A 181 -24.01 0.28 11.45
CA GLY A 181 -24.15 -0.73 12.50
C GLY A 181 -25.55 -1.33 12.59
N ALA A 182 -26.59 -0.55 12.29
CA ALA A 182 -27.95 -1.05 12.20
C ALA A 182 -28.15 -1.97 10.99
N ASP A 183 -27.57 -1.61 9.84
CA ASP A 183 -27.67 -2.40 8.60
C ASP A 183 -26.75 -3.64 8.59
N THR A 184 -25.51 -3.48 9.06
CA THR A 184 -24.50 -4.55 9.12
C THR A 184 -23.97 -4.69 10.56
N PRO A 185 -24.67 -5.44 11.42
CA PRO A 185 -24.28 -5.61 12.82
C PRO A 185 -22.90 -6.24 13.00
N ASP A 186 -22.50 -7.16 12.12
CA ASP A 186 -21.19 -7.81 12.13
C ASP A 186 -20.07 -6.80 11.79
N PRO A 187 -19.14 -6.49 12.73
CA PRO A 187 -18.08 -5.52 12.51
C PRO A 187 -17.10 -5.94 11.41
N VAL A 188 -16.84 -7.24 11.24
CA VAL A 188 -15.91 -7.74 10.21
C VAL A 188 -16.48 -7.51 8.81
N ARG A 189 -17.77 -7.81 8.61
CA ARG A 189 -18.46 -7.50 7.34
C ARG A 189 -18.51 -6.01 7.06
N ARG A 190 -18.73 -5.20 8.10
CA ARG A 190 -18.76 -3.74 8.00
C ARG A 190 -17.41 -3.18 7.57
N ALA A 191 -16.31 -3.62 8.22
CA ALA A 191 -14.96 -3.27 7.83
C ALA A 191 -14.66 -3.64 6.38
N ARG A 192 -15.07 -4.84 5.93
CA ARG A 192 -14.89 -5.26 4.53
C ARG A 192 -15.58 -4.31 3.54
N ARG A 193 -16.84 -3.93 3.81
CA ARG A 193 -17.58 -2.97 2.95
C ARG A 193 -16.91 -1.60 2.90
N LEU A 194 -16.37 -1.14 4.04
CA LEU A 194 -15.64 0.13 4.09
C LEU A 194 -14.31 0.06 3.33
N LEU A 195 -13.58 -1.06 3.42
CA LEU A 195 -12.38 -1.29 2.62
C LEU A 195 -12.70 -1.38 1.12
N ASP A 196 -13.82 -2.01 0.74
CA ASP A 196 -14.28 -2.04 -0.65
C ASP A 196 -14.61 -0.65 -1.19
N TRP A 197 -15.23 0.21 -0.38
CA TRP A 197 -15.45 1.61 -0.73
C TRP A 197 -14.11 2.32 -0.90
N LEU A 198 -13.23 2.28 0.11
CA LEU A 198 -11.93 2.97 0.07
C LEU A 198 -11.08 2.53 -1.14
N GLY A 199 -11.07 1.25 -1.47
CA GLY A 199 -10.32 0.71 -2.60
C GLY A 199 -10.98 0.89 -3.97
N SER A 200 -12.12 1.56 -4.04
CA SER A 200 -12.77 1.96 -5.30
C SER A 200 -12.68 3.46 -5.58
N LEU A 201 -12.12 4.23 -4.65
CA LEU A 201 -11.88 5.66 -4.79
C LEU A 201 -10.68 5.92 -5.72
N THR A 202 -10.74 7.02 -6.48
CA THR A 202 -9.62 7.47 -7.29
C THR A 202 -8.49 8.00 -6.39
N TRP A 203 -7.22 7.86 -6.82
CA TRP A 203 -6.04 8.30 -6.09
C TRP A 203 -5.20 9.26 -6.95
N PRO A 204 -4.64 10.35 -6.38
CA PRO A 204 -4.70 10.72 -4.95
C PRO A 204 -5.96 11.48 -4.51
N ALA A 205 -6.78 12.02 -5.41
CA ALA A 205 -7.82 12.98 -5.04
C ALA A 205 -8.83 12.45 -4.01
N ASP A 206 -9.54 11.36 -4.32
CA ASP A 206 -10.68 10.90 -3.52
C ASP A 206 -10.28 9.98 -2.37
N ALA A 207 -9.20 9.23 -2.54
CA ALA A 207 -8.70 8.32 -1.54
C ALA A 207 -7.74 9.01 -0.57
N GLY A 208 -6.97 10.01 -1.03
CA GLY A 208 -6.06 10.81 -0.20
C GLY A 208 -6.71 12.05 0.42
N GLY A 209 -7.66 12.66 -0.30
CA GLY A 209 -8.57 13.71 0.16
C GLY A 209 -10.03 13.24 0.12
N GLY A 210 -11.00 14.16 0.17
CA GLY A 210 -12.40 13.85 -0.07
C GLY A 210 -12.99 12.70 0.77
N GLU A 211 -13.51 11.67 0.12
CA GLU A 211 -14.20 10.54 0.78
C GLU A 211 -13.23 9.64 1.57
N GLY A 212 -11.97 9.51 1.18
CA GLY A 212 -10.99 8.64 1.81
C GLY A 212 -10.82 8.86 3.33
N PRO A 213 -10.51 10.09 3.78
CA PRO A 213 -10.48 10.44 5.20
C PRO A 213 -11.77 10.12 5.97
N LEU A 214 -12.94 10.26 5.34
CA LEU A 214 -14.21 9.85 5.93
C LEU A 214 -14.26 8.33 6.13
N VAL A 215 -13.91 7.55 5.11
CA VAL A 215 -13.89 6.08 5.22
C VAL A 215 -12.92 5.63 6.31
N VAL A 216 -11.75 6.26 6.42
CA VAL A 216 -10.76 5.97 7.47
C VAL A 216 -11.32 6.26 8.87
N ARG A 217 -12.04 7.37 9.05
CA ARG A 217 -12.71 7.69 10.33
C ARG A 217 -13.81 6.67 10.65
N LEU A 218 -14.58 6.23 9.65
CA LEU A 218 -15.57 5.16 9.83
C LEU A 218 -14.92 3.82 10.19
N LEU A 219 -13.81 3.45 9.55
CA LEU A 219 -13.03 2.25 9.90
C LEU A 219 -12.52 2.29 11.35
N ALA A 220 -12.13 3.47 11.85
CA ALA A 220 -11.73 3.65 13.24
C ALA A 220 -12.85 3.34 14.24
N THR A 221 -14.12 3.49 13.86
CA THR A 221 -15.27 3.12 14.71
C THR A 221 -15.53 1.61 14.80
N VAL A 222 -14.98 0.82 13.87
CA VAL A 222 -15.13 -0.64 13.86
C VAL A 222 -14.09 -1.31 14.75
N GLY A 223 -12.88 -0.74 14.83
CA GLY A 223 -11.77 -1.29 15.60
C GLY A 223 -10.80 -2.09 14.72
N ARG A 224 -9.51 -1.97 15.05
CA ARG A 224 -8.41 -2.51 14.23
C ARG A 224 -8.49 -4.02 14.00
N ASP A 225 -8.74 -4.79 15.05
CA ASP A 225 -8.73 -6.25 14.97
C ASP A 225 -9.79 -6.77 14.00
N ASP A 226 -10.96 -6.14 13.97
CA ASP A 226 -12.04 -6.50 13.05
C ASP A 226 -11.74 -6.08 11.61
N VAL A 227 -11.02 -4.96 11.40
CA VAL A 227 -10.50 -4.60 10.08
C VAL A 227 -9.47 -5.63 9.57
N LEU A 228 -8.58 -6.12 10.44
CA LEU A 228 -7.65 -7.18 10.06
C LEU A 228 -8.36 -8.50 9.77
N ARG A 229 -9.34 -8.90 10.59
CA ARG A 229 -10.18 -10.07 10.33
C ARG A 229 -10.97 -9.95 9.04
N ALA A 230 -11.35 -8.73 8.64
CA ALA A 230 -12.03 -8.49 7.39
C ALA A 230 -11.17 -8.83 6.17
N LEU A 231 -9.86 -8.95 6.33
CA LEU A 231 -8.91 -9.36 5.31
C LEU A 231 -8.60 -10.86 5.34
N ASP A 232 -9.13 -11.61 6.30
CA ASP A 232 -8.96 -13.05 6.34
C ASP A 232 -9.79 -13.72 5.22
N GLY A 233 -9.20 -14.77 4.62
CA GLY A 233 -9.81 -15.53 3.54
C GLY A 233 -9.79 -14.83 2.17
N PRO A 234 -10.65 -15.27 1.22
CA PRO A 234 -10.72 -14.66 -0.10
C PRO A 234 -11.20 -13.21 -0.02
N ILE A 235 -10.45 -12.28 -0.62
CA ILE A 235 -10.82 -10.87 -0.75
C ILE A 235 -10.79 -10.43 -2.22
N GLU A 236 -11.60 -9.43 -2.53
CA GLU A 236 -11.61 -8.80 -3.85
C GLU A 236 -10.40 -7.87 -4.01
N PRO A 237 -9.94 -7.62 -5.25
CA PRO A 237 -8.84 -6.69 -5.49
C PRO A 237 -9.09 -5.28 -4.96
N ALA A 238 -10.33 -4.79 -5.03
CA ALA A 238 -10.72 -3.52 -4.43
C ALA A 238 -10.52 -3.52 -2.91
N THR A 239 -10.92 -4.59 -2.20
CA THR A 239 -10.66 -4.71 -0.76
C THR A 239 -9.16 -4.64 -0.45
N ALA A 240 -8.33 -5.29 -1.27
CA ALA A 240 -6.87 -5.28 -1.10
C ALA A 240 -6.29 -3.87 -1.29
N LEU A 241 -6.72 -3.13 -2.33
CA LEU A 241 -6.33 -1.73 -2.52
C LEU A 241 -6.83 -0.84 -1.37
N GLY A 242 -8.05 -1.04 -0.88
CA GLY A 242 -8.58 -0.33 0.28
C GLY A 242 -7.75 -0.56 1.54
N ALA A 243 -7.27 -1.78 1.76
CA ALA A 243 -6.37 -2.10 2.87
C ALA A 243 -5.00 -1.43 2.72
N VAL A 244 -4.45 -1.38 1.50
CA VAL A 244 -3.22 -0.64 1.22
C VAL A 244 -3.40 0.85 1.48
N ALA A 245 -4.50 1.45 1.01
CA ALA A 245 -4.82 2.86 1.25
C ALA A 245 -4.99 3.14 2.75
N TRP A 246 -5.73 2.28 3.48
CA TRP A 246 -5.90 2.40 4.92
C TRP A 246 -4.56 2.31 5.69
N ALA A 247 -3.65 1.43 5.25
CA ALA A 247 -2.30 1.33 5.80
C ALA A 247 -1.51 2.63 5.61
N ALA A 248 -1.67 3.31 4.48
CA ALA A 248 -1.02 4.60 4.21
C ALA A 248 -1.47 5.71 5.19
N PHE A 249 -2.73 5.70 5.62
CA PHE A 249 -3.26 6.65 6.62
C PHE A 249 -2.82 6.31 8.04
N THR A 250 -2.89 5.03 8.42
CA THR A 250 -2.62 4.59 9.80
C THR A 250 -1.14 4.36 10.08
N LYS A 251 -0.32 4.24 9.03
CA LYS A 251 1.09 3.83 9.07
C LYS A 251 1.30 2.44 9.67
N ASP A 252 0.23 1.64 9.77
CA ASP A 252 0.26 0.30 10.33
C ASP A 252 0.13 -0.73 9.21
N GLU A 253 1.28 -1.15 8.70
CA GLU A 253 1.37 -2.08 7.58
C GLU A 253 1.50 -3.54 8.04
N ARG A 254 1.93 -3.73 9.30
CA ARG A 254 2.23 -5.04 9.85
C ARG A 254 0.93 -5.81 10.06
N GLY A 255 0.88 -7.03 9.53
CA GLY A 255 -0.31 -7.88 9.53
C GLY A 255 -1.29 -7.62 8.38
N ILE A 256 -1.26 -6.44 7.73
CA ILE A 256 -2.01 -6.22 6.48
C ILE A 256 -1.31 -6.95 5.32
N ALA A 257 0.01 -6.76 5.20
CA ALA A 257 0.80 -7.31 4.10
C ALA A 257 0.65 -8.84 3.95
N GLU A 258 0.66 -9.57 5.07
CA GLU A 258 0.49 -11.03 5.11
C GLU A 258 -0.88 -11.48 4.57
N ARG A 259 -1.93 -10.72 4.87
CA ARG A 259 -3.32 -11.06 4.50
C ARG A 259 -3.62 -10.74 3.05
N ILE A 260 -3.08 -9.64 2.52
CA ILE A 260 -3.35 -9.21 1.15
C ILE A 260 -2.37 -9.77 0.12
N GLY A 261 -1.23 -10.32 0.55
CA GLY A 261 -0.11 -10.66 -0.33
C GLY A 261 -0.50 -11.60 -1.47
N GLY A 262 -1.36 -12.59 -1.23
CA GLY A 262 -1.84 -13.52 -2.25
C GLY A 262 -2.70 -12.85 -3.33
N VAL A 263 -3.52 -11.85 -2.97
CA VAL A 263 -4.35 -11.11 -3.93
C VAL A 263 -3.50 -10.09 -4.68
N VAL A 264 -2.63 -9.35 -4.00
CA VAL A 264 -1.71 -8.39 -4.63
C VAL A 264 -0.81 -9.08 -5.66
N THR A 265 -0.22 -10.22 -5.31
CA THR A 265 0.63 -10.99 -6.23
C THR A 265 -0.14 -11.48 -7.45
N ARG A 266 -1.42 -11.85 -7.28
CA ARG A 266 -2.28 -12.27 -8.40
C ARG A 266 -2.62 -11.11 -9.32
N VAL A 267 -2.91 -9.93 -8.77
CA VAL A 267 -3.31 -8.74 -9.54
C VAL A 267 -2.12 -8.14 -10.28
N LEU A 268 -0.94 -8.10 -9.65
CA LEU A 268 0.27 -7.45 -10.20
C LEU A 268 1.26 -8.42 -10.86
N GLY A 269 1.01 -9.72 -10.78
CA GLY A 269 1.84 -10.77 -11.36
C GLY A 269 1.33 -11.33 -12.68
N VAL A 270 0.36 -10.66 -13.30
CA VAL A 270 -0.15 -10.95 -14.66
C VAL A 270 0.65 -10.18 -15.69
#